data_AF-A0A7I9WC54-F1
#
_entry.id   AF-A0A7I9WC54-F1
#
_cell.length_a   1.000
_cell.length_b   1.000
_cell.length_c   1.000
_cell.angle_alpha   90.00
_cell.angle_beta   90.00
_cell.angle_gamma   90.00
#
_symmetry.space_group_name_H-M   'P 1'
#
loop_
_entity.id
_entity.type
_entity.pdbx_description
1 polymer ?
#
loop_
_entity_poly.entity_id
_entity_poly.type
_entity_poly.pdbx_seq_one_letter_code
_entity_poly.pdbx_strand_id
1 'polypeptide(L)'
;MAFREVSVNEIREVLRVWLGVAGLPAPGYRTIAAYCGLDRKTVRRYVEAAQAAGLRRDDDLGAVDDALIGMVADAVRPVRPDGHGAAWSSFWGSRSRSPPGW
;
A
#
# COMPACT_ATOMS: atom_id res chain seq x y z
N MET A 1 -8.00 17.66 11.76
CA MET A 1 -7.02 17.36 10.70
C MET A 1 -7.77 17.31 9.39
N ALA A 2 -7.34 18.08 8.39
CA ALA A 2 -7.87 17.95 7.04
C ALA A 2 -7.47 16.57 6.47
N PHE A 3 -8.35 15.97 5.69
CA PHE A 3 -8.06 14.71 5.00
C PHE A 3 -7.02 14.98 3.91
N ARG A 4 -5.90 14.24 3.94
CA ARG A 4 -4.88 14.22 2.88
C ARG A 4 -4.87 12.83 2.28
N GLU A 5 -4.94 12.79 0.95
CA GLU A 5 -4.75 11.54 0.21
C GLU A 5 -3.29 11.10 0.31
N VAL A 6 -3.10 9.82 0.55
CA VAL A 6 -1.77 9.18 0.57
C VAL A 6 -1.68 8.35 -0.70
N SER A 7 -0.73 8.72 -1.55
CA SER A 7 -0.43 8.05 -2.81
C SER A 7 0.27 6.70 -2.57
N VAL A 8 0.14 5.80 -3.55
CA VAL A 8 0.85 4.51 -3.60
C VAL A 8 2.36 4.68 -3.40
N ASN A 9 2.95 5.73 -3.96
CA ASN A 9 4.36 6.03 -3.79
C ASN A 9 4.71 6.40 -2.33
N GLU A 10 3.84 7.15 -1.64
CA GLU A 10 4.04 7.46 -0.22
C GLU A 10 3.89 6.21 0.66
N ILE A 11 2.97 5.29 0.31
CA ILE A 11 2.87 3.99 0.99
C ILE A 11 4.17 3.22 0.83
N ARG A 12 4.66 3.10 -0.41
CA ARG A 12 5.92 2.43 -0.73
C ARG A 12 7.07 3.04 0.07
N GLU A 13 7.18 4.37 0.09
CA GLU A 13 8.26 5.04 0.81
C GLU A 13 8.19 4.82 2.32
N VAL A 14 6.99 4.85 2.92
CA VAL A 14 6.81 4.51 4.34
C VAL A 14 7.36 3.12 4.65
N LEU A 15 7.05 2.12 3.80
CA LEU A 15 7.49 0.74 4.01
C LEU A 15 9.01 0.58 3.77
N ARG A 16 9.56 1.27 2.76
CA ARG A 16 11.02 1.29 2.51
C ARG A 16 11.81 1.86 3.68
N VAL A 17 11.36 3.00 4.20
CA VAL A 17 12.00 3.65 5.36
C VAL A 17 11.80 2.79 6.60
N TRP A 18 10.61 2.18 6.75
CA TRP A 18 10.38 1.21 7.81
C TRP A 18 11.38 0.05 7.71
N LEU A 19 11.61 -0.60 6.57
CA LEU A 19 12.64 -1.65 6.43
C LEU A 19 14.08 -1.16 6.67
N GLY A 20 14.30 0.15 6.80
CA GLY A 20 15.60 0.74 7.09
C GLY A 20 16.48 0.94 5.87
N VAL A 21 15.89 0.90 4.67
CA VAL A 21 16.59 1.04 3.39
C VAL A 21 17.05 2.48 3.14
N ALA A 22 16.49 3.47 3.85
CA ALA A 22 16.81 4.89 3.71
C ALA A 22 18.08 5.34 4.47
N GLY A 23 19.03 4.43 4.73
CA GLY A 23 20.22 4.73 5.54
C GLY A 23 19.92 4.95 7.03
N LEU A 24 18.69 4.63 7.46
CA LEU A 24 18.24 4.68 8.84
C LEU A 24 18.02 3.24 9.31
N PRO A 25 18.91 2.64 10.10
CA PRO A 25 18.65 1.32 10.65
C PRO A 25 17.52 1.40 11.67
N ALA A 26 16.49 0.61 11.45
CA ALA A 26 15.40 0.40 12.39
C ALA A 26 14.60 1.67 12.88
N PRO A 27 14.14 2.61 12.02
CA PRO A 27 13.56 3.86 12.50
C PRO A 27 12.17 3.65 13.13
N GLY A 28 11.89 4.41 14.20
CA GLY A 28 10.56 4.49 14.80
C GLY A 28 9.59 5.34 13.98
N TYR A 29 8.29 5.22 14.26
CA TYR A 29 7.22 5.90 13.49
C TYR A 29 7.33 7.43 13.44
N ARG A 30 7.92 8.08 14.45
CA ARG A 30 8.15 9.54 14.42
C ARG A 30 9.20 9.93 13.38
N THR A 31 10.27 9.16 13.28
CA THR A 31 11.33 9.38 12.29
C THR A 31 10.81 9.14 10.88
N ILE A 32 10.06 8.04 10.68
CA ILE A 32 9.44 7.74 9.39
C ILE A 32 8.44 8.84 9.00
N ALA A 33 7.61 9.30 9.94
CA ALA A 33 6.66 10.40 9.71
C ALA A 33 7.36 11.69 9.25
N ALA A 34 8.45 12.07 9.92
CA ALA A 34 9.24 13.24 9.53
C ALA A 34 9.88 13.06 8.14
N TYR A 35 10.39 11.86 7.84
CA TYR A 35 11.03 11.57 6.56
C TYR A 35 10.03 11.57 5.38
N CYS A 36 8.85 10.97 5.57
CA CYS A 36 7.82 10.87 4.53
C CYS A 36 6.90 12.11 4.47
N GLY A 37 7.03 13.05 5.40
CA GLY A 37 6.12 14.20 5.51
C GLY A 37 4.67 13.81 5.82
N LEU A 38 4.47 12.71 6.55
CA LEU A 38 3.15 12.19 6.96
C LEU A 38 2.97 12.31 8.48
N ASP A 39 1.73 12.21 8.95
CA ASP A 39 1.50 12.14 10.40
C ASP A 39 1.79 10.73 10.95
N ARG A 40 2.18 10.67 12.23
CA ARG A 40 2.55 9.41 12.90
C ARG A 40 1.43 8.35 12.87
N LYS A 41 0.15 8.74 12.99
CA LYS A 41 -0.97 7.80 12.97
C LYS A 41 -1.16 7.19 11.59
N THR A 42 -0.98 7.99 10.54
CA THR A 42 -0.98 7.51 9.16
C THR A 42 0.13 6.50 8.94
N VAL A 43 1.37 6.82 9.30
CA VAL A 43 2.51 5.89 9.19
C VAL A 43 2.23 4.58 9.92
N ARG A 44 1.77 4.68 11.19
CA ARG A 44 1.44 3.50 12.00
C ARG A 44 0.40 2.63 11.31
N ARG A 45 -0.68 3.21 10.80
CA ARG A 45 -1.78 2.49 10.13
C ARG A 45 -1.28 1.71 8.91
N TYR A 46 -0.44 2.33 8.08
CA TYR A 46 0.13 1.68 6.89
C TYR A 46 1.08 0.54 7.25
N VAL A 47 1.93 0.73 8.27
CA VAL A 47 2.84 -0.32 8.74
C VAL A 47 2.07 -1.49 9.35
N GLU A 48 1.05 -1.23 10.17
CA GLU A 48 0.22 -2.30 10.76
C GLU A 48 -0.53 -3.09 9.68
N ALA A 49 -1.05 -2.41 8.65
CA ALA A 49 -1.67 -3.08 7.50
C ALA A 49 -0.66 -3.95 6.72
N ALA A 50 0.57 -3.46 6.52
CA ALA A 50 1.62 -4.24 5.86
C ALA A 50 2.03 -5.48 6.67
N GLN A 51 2.14 -5.35 8.00
CA GLN A 51 2.41 -6.48 8.87
C GLN A 51 1.26 -7.50 8.85
N ALA A 52 0.01 -7.05 8.82
CA ALA A 52 -1.14 -7.93 8.68
C ALA A 52 -1.17 -8.65 7.32
N ALA A 53 -0.63 -8.02 6.27
CA ALA A 53 -0.44 -8.62 4.95
C ALA A 53 0.81 -9.52 4.84
N GLY A 54 1.60 -9.65 5.92
CA GLY A 54 2.73 -10.57 6.02
C GLY A 54 4.12 -9.92 5.93
N LEU A 55 4.22 -8.61 5.74
CA LEU A 55 5.52 -7.92 5.73
C LEU A 55 6.18 -7.99 7.10
N ARG A 56 7.41 -8.47 7.14
CA ARG A 56 8.24 -8.59 8.33
C ARG A 56 9.37 -7.58 8.33
N ARG A 57 9.96 -7.36 9.50
CA ARG A 57 11.01 -6.35 9.69
C ARG A 57 12.33 -6.74 9.04
N ASP A 58 12.57 -8.03 8.94
CA ASP A 58 13.74 -8.70 8.39
C ASP A 58 13.63 -8.94 6.89
N ASP A 59 12.49 -8.60 6.27
CA ASP A 59 12.32 -8.71 4.83
C ASP A 59 13.18 -7.69 4.07
N ASP A 60 13.52 -8.05 2.84
CA ASP A 60 14.23 -7.16 1.94
C ASP A 60 13.29 -6.19 1.21
N LEU A 61 13.89 -5.28 0.44
CA LEU A 61 13.14 -4.30 -0.35
C LEU A 61 12.21 -4.94 -1.40
N GLY A 62 12.52 -6.14 -1.87
CA GLY A 62 11.74 -6.89 -2.84
C GLY A 62 10.39 -7.35 -2.30
N ALA A 63 10.25 -7.50 -0.98
CA ALA A 63 8.96 -7.76 -0.34
C ALA A 63 7.97 -6.58 -0.47
N VAL A 64 8.46 -5.36 -0.73
CA VAL A 64 7.63 -4.16 -0.99
C VAL A 64 7.26 -4.09 -2.47
N ASP A 65 6.53 -5.09 -2.94
CA ASP A 65 6.05 -5.20 -4.32
C ASP A 65 4.65 -4.58 -4.52
N ASP A 66 4.20 -4.54 -5.78
CA ASP A 66 2.89 -3.96 -6.12
C ASP A 66 1.71 -4.73 -5.50
N ALA A 67 1.86 -6.04 -5.27
CA ALA A 67 0.82 -6.87 -4.67
C ALA A 67 0.63 -6.53 -3.19
N LEU A 68 1.73 -6.42 -2.43
CA LEU A 68 1.71 -5.98 -1.04
C LEU A 68 1.12 -4.57 -0.93
N ILE A 69 1.58 -3.65 -1.77
CA ILE A 69 1.08 -2.27 -1.76
C ILE A 69 -0.42 -2.21 -2.04
N GLY A 70 -0.92 -3.04 -2.97
CA GLY A 70 -2.35 -3.19 -3.24
C GLY A 70 -3.14 -3.68 -2.02
N MET A 71 -2.66 -4.74 -1.34
CA MET A 71 -3.29 -5.26 -0.12
C MET A 71 -3.32 -4.21 1.00
N VAL A 72 -2.23 -3.48 1.19
CA VAL A 72 -2.11 -2.42 2.19
C VAL A 72 -3.08 -1.28 1.88
N ALA A 73 -3.13 -0.81 0.63
CA ALA A 73 -4.01 0.27 0.20
C ALA A 73 -5.50 -0.10 0.36
N ASP A 74 -5.87 -1.34 0.06
CA ASP A 74 -7.23 -1.83 0.25
C ASP A 74 -7.61 -1.92 1.75
N ALA A 75 -6.70 -2.46 2.57
CA ALA A 75 -6.93 -2.58 4.02
C ALA A 75 -7.08 -1.23 4.74
N VAL A 76 -6.39 -0.18 4.28
CA VAL A 76 -6.52 1.17 4.85
C VAL A 76 -7.60 2.00 4.19
N ARG A 77 -8.26 1.50 3.14
CA ARG A 77 -9.30 2.24 2.45
C ARG A 77 -10.41 2.58 3.45
N PRO A 78 -10.87 3.85 3.52
CA PRO A 78 -12.00 4.19 4.36
C PRO A 78 -13.23 3.42 3.88
N VAL A 79 -13.77 2.54 4.72
CA VAL A 79 -15.07 1.90 4.45
C VAL A 79 -16.12 2.99 4.53
N ARG A 80 -16.61 3.44 3.36
CA ARG A 80 -17.87 4.18 3.29
C ARG A 80 -18.98 3.16 3.54
N PRO A 81 -19.96 3.43 4.44
CA PRO A 81 -21.04 2.49 4.70
C PRO A 81 -21.84 2.07 3.47
N ASP A 82 -21.85 2.82 2.36
CA ASP A 82 -22.57 2.46 1.13
C ASP A 82 -21.84 2.95 -0.14
N GLY A 83 -20.65 2.41 -0.39
CA GLY A 83 -19.76 2.89 -1.47
C GLY A 83 -19.31 1.83 -2.47
N HIS A 84 -20.09 0.77 -2.71
CA HIS A 84 -19.77 -0.16 -3.79
C HIS A 84 -20.16 0.46 -5.14
N GLY A 85 -19.18 1.02 -5.84
CA GLY A 85 -19.35 1.34 -7.25
C GLY A 85 -19.51 0.05 -8.05
N ALA A 86 -20.69 -0.17 -8.62
CA ALA A 86 -20.99 -1.21 -9.61
C ALA A 86 -20.10 -1.14 -10.89
N ALA A 87 -19.21 -0.15 -10.98
CA ALA A 87 -18.28 0.04 -12.07
C ALA A 87 -16.99 -0.80 -11.94
N TRP A 88 -16.69 -1.41 -10.79
CA TRP A 88 -15.43 -2.14 -10.60
C TRP A 88 -15.47 -3.62 -11.03
N SER A 89 -16.65 -4.16 -11.32
CA SER A 89 -16.84 -5.58 -11.62
C SER A 89 -16.48 -6.00 -13.06
N SER A 90 -15.93 -5.12 -13.90
CA SER A 90 -15.79 -5.39 -15.34
C SER A 90 -14.36 -5.65 -15.85
N PHE A 91 -13.32 -5.72 -15.02
CA PHE A 91 -11.93 -5.81 -15.55
C PHE A 91 -11.37 -7.24 -15.74
N TRP A 92 -12.16 -8.29 -15.56
CA TRP A 92 -11.71 -9.65 -15.92
C TRP A 92 -12.60 -10.25 -17.00
N GLY A 93 -12.52 -9.66 -18.19
CA GLY A 93 -13.18 -10.14 -19.40
C GLY A 93 -12.20 -10.28 -20.56
N SER A 94 -11.82 -11.52 -20.84
CA SER A 94 -11.34 -12.02 -22.15
C SER A 94 -9.85 -11.90 -22.48
N ARG A 95 -9.06 -12.87 -22.02
CA ARG A 95 -7.97 -13.43 -22.82
C ARG A 95 -8.27 -14.90 -23.12
N SER A 96 -9.00 -15.15 -24.20
CA SER A 96 -8.88 -16.32 -25.09
C SER A 96 -10.07 -16.42 -26.05
N ARG A 97 -9.85 -16.11 -27.32
CA ARG A 97 -10.24 -16.98 -28.45
C ARG A 97 -9.59 -16.47 -29.73
N SER A 98 -8.75 -17.30 -30.33
CA SER A 98 -8.22 -17.14 -31.68
C SER A 98 -9.36 -17.04 -32.72
N PRO A 99 -9.17 -16.38 -33.86
CA PRO A 99 -10.20 -16.32 -34.89
C PRO A 99 -10.15 -17.57 -35.78
N PRO A 100 -11.29 -18.16 -36.19
CA PRO A 100 -11.40 -18.78 -37.50
C PRO A 100 -12.03 -17.76 -38.45
N GLY A 101 -11.38 -17.58 -39.60
CA GLY A 101 -11.74 -16.59 -40.60
C GLY A 101 -13.06 -16.87 -41.31
N TRP A 102 -13.65 -15.80 -41.82
CA TRP A 102 -14.34 -15.64 -43.11
C TRP A 102 -14.13 -14.19 -43.53
#